data_AF-X0WRN7-F1
#
_entry.id   AF-X0WRN7-F1
#
_cell.length_a   1.000
_cell.length_b   1.000
_cell.length_c   1.000
_cell.angle_alpha   90.00
_cell.angle_beta   90.00
_cell.angle_gamma   90.00
#
_symmetry.space_group_name_H-M   'P 1'
#
loop_
_entity.id
_entity.type
_entity.pdbx_description
1 polymer ?
#
loop_
_entity_poly.entity_id
_entity_poly.type
_entity_poly.pdbx_seq_one_letter_code
_entity_poly.pdbx_strand_id
1 'polypeptide(L)'
;MKKRLLSKPKSPDLHSTIHRLHFNFDYRKATQALNYFAQQEGGQVNKMKALKLIYFADRYHIRKYGRLITNDNYLAMEHGPVPSTSKDIAEANDYLDDEVKAYSL
;
A
#
# COMPACT_ATOMS: atom_id res chain seq x y z
N MET A 1 13.88 -24.03 56.13
CA MET A 1 14.22 -22.94 55.17
C MET A 1 14.54 -23.55 53.81
N LYS A 2 13.64 -23.48 52.81
CA LYS A 2 13.91 -23.92 51.42
C LYS A 2 14.12 -22.67 50.54
N LYS A 3 15.27 -22.62 49.85
CA LYS A 3 15.70 -21.53 48.96
C LYS A 3 14.67 -21.31 47.85
N ARG A 4 14.15 -20.07 47.75
CA ARG A 4 13.35 -19.57 46.63
C ARG A 4 14.25 -19.48 45.39
N LEU A 5 14.08 -20.41 44.46
CA LEU A 5 14.74 -20.36 43.14
C LEU A 5 14.22 -19.13 42.40
N LEU A 6 15.08 -18.14 42.19
CA LEU A 6 14.84 -17.04 41.26
C LEU A 6 14.83 -17.63 39.84
N SER A 7 13.67 -17.68 39.20
CA SER A 7 13.56 -18.02 37.78
C SER A 7 14.30 -16.94 36.98
N LYS A 8 15.27 -17.35 36.16
CA LYS A 8 15.96 -16.43 35.22
C LYS A 8 14.90 -15.71 34.36
N PRO A 9 15.08 -14.42 34.05
CA PRO A 9 14.18 -13.72 33.14
C PRO A 9 14.18 -14.46 31.80
N LYS A 10 12.99 -14.77 31.27
CA LYS A 10 12.85 -15.29 29.90
C LYS A 10 13.54 -14.29 28.97
N SER A 11 14.52 -14.74 28.20
CA SER A 11 15.11 -13.93 27.13
C SER A 11 13.97 -13.41 26.25
N PRO A 12 13.96 -12.11 25.88
CA PRO A 12 12.93 -11.60 25.00
C PRO A 12 12.93 -12.42 23.72
N ASP A 13 11.75 -12.87 23.30
CA ASP A 13 11.57 -13.57 22.05
C ASP A 13 12.03 -12.67 20.91
N LEU A 14 12.86 -13.19 20.02
CA LEU A 14 13.41 -12.45 18.88
C LEU A 14 12.29 -11.85 17.99
N HIS A 15 11.08 -12.41 18.06
CA HIS A 15 9.90 -11.96 17.33
C HIS A 15 9.25 -10.67 17.88
N SER A 16 9.36 -10.38 19.18
CA SER A 16 8.81 -9.14 19.77
C SER A 16 9.68 -7.90 19.55
N THR A 17 10.95 -8.10 19.19
CA THR A 17 11.95 -7.01 19.06
C THR A 17 12.03 -6.42 17.65
N ILE A 18 11.49 -7.10 16.62
CA ILE A 18 11.46 -6.56 15.25
C ILE A 18 10.38 -5.50 15.16
N HIS A 19 10.80 -4.22 15.15
CA HIS A 19 9.94 -3.14 14.67
C HIS A 19 9.66 -3.38 13.19
N ARG A 20 8.54 -4.03 12.89
CA ARG A 20 8.05 -4.14 11.50
C ARG A 20 7.82 -2.72 10.98
N LEU A 21 8.54 -2.35 9.92
CA LEU A 21 8.20 -1.19 9.12
C LEU A 21 6.88 -1.51 8.40
N HIS A 22 5.76 -1.02 8.94
CA HIS A 22 4.48 -1.05 8.26
C HIS A 22 4.31 0.25 7.48
N PHE A 23 4.37 0.16 6.15
CA PHE A 23 3.97 1.25 5.27
C PHE A 23 2.48 1.10 5.01
N ASN A 24 1.66 1.94 5.64
CA ASN A 24 0.23 1.94 5.40
C ASN A 24 -0.06 2.53 4.02
N PHE A 25 -0.99 1.91 3.30
CA PHE A 25 -1.50 2.41 2.04
C PHE A 25 -2.12 3.80 2.20
N ASP A 26 -1.79 4.72 1.29
CA ASP A 26 -2.30 6.08 1.26
C ASP A 26 -3.38 6.21 0.17
N TYR A 27 -4.61 5.85 0.54
CA TYR A 27 -5.75 5.84 -0.35
C TYR A 27 -6.05 7.23 -0.94
N ARG A 28 -5.77 8.31 -0.20
CA ARG A 28 -5.98 9.67 -0.68
C ARG A 28 -5.04 10.00 -1.83
N LYS A 29 -3.75 9.70 -1.67
CA LYS A 29 -2.77 9.88 -2.76
C LYS A 29 -3.07 8.98 -3.96
N ALA A 30 -3.50 7.73 -3.74
CA ALA A 30 -3.87 6.83 -4.81
C ALA A 30 -5.06 7.36 -5.62
N THR A 31 -6.16 7.72 -4.96
CA THR A 31 -7.36 8.30 -5.60
C THR A 31 -7.02 9.59 -6.35
N GLN A 32 -6.25 10.50 -5.73
CA GLN A 32 -5.84 11.75 -6.38
C GLN A 32 -4.94 11.51 -7.59
N ALA A 33 -4.02 10.54 -7.53
CA ALA A 33 -3.18 10.18 -8.67
C ALA A 33 -3.99 9.60 -9.82
N LEU A 34 -4.97 8.72 -9.52
CA LEU A 34 -5.90 8.20 -10.53
C LEU A 34 -6.72 9.31 -11.20
N ASN A 35 -7.29 10.22 -10.40
CA ASN A 35 -8.04 11.38 -10.91
C ASN A 35 -7.13 12.30 -11.75
N TYR A 36 -5.91 12.56 -11.28
CA TYR A 36 -4.92 13.34 -12.04
C TYR A 36 -4.64 12.70 -13.40
N PHE A 37 -4.41 11.38 -13.47
CA PHE A 37 -4.20 10.70 -14.76
C PHE A 37 -5.43 10.77 -15.66
N ALA A 38 -6.64 10.64 -15.12
CA ALA A 38 -7.87 10.83 -15.89
C ALA A 38 -7.95 12.25 -16.48
N GLN A 39 -7.66 13.27 -15.68
CA GLN A 39 -7.66 14.67 -16.13
C GLN A 39 -6.62 14.92 -17.23
N GLN A 40 -5.41 14.36 -17.11
CA GLN A 40 -4.38 14.47 -18.14
C GLN A 40 -4.77 13.79 -19.47
N GLU A 41 -5.70 12.83 -19.42
CA GLU A 41 -6.18 12.07 -20.58
C GLU A 41 -7.54 12.57 -21.10
N GLY A 42 -7.93 13.80 -20.75
CA GLY A 42 -9.18 14.41 -21.24
C GLY A 42 -10.42 14.02 -20.44
N GLY A 43 -10.25 13.64 -19.17
CA GLY A 43 -11.32 13.33 -18.22
C GLY A 43 -11.60 11.83 -18.05
N GLN A 44 -11.00 10.97 -18.87
CA GLN A 44 -11.11 9.52 -18.75
C GLN A 44 -9.77 8.87 -19.08
N VAL A 45 -9.42 7.78 -18.38
CA VAL A 45 -8.18 7.05 -18.62
C VAL A 45 -8.47 5.55 -18.67
N ASN A 46 -7.81 4.85 -19.59
CA ASN A 46 -7.87 3.39 -19.61
C ASN A 46 -7.34 2.82 -18.29
N LYS A 47 -8.11 1.93 -17.64
CA LYS A 47 -7.78 1.33 -16.34
C LYS A 47 -6.37 0.74 -16.31
N MET A 48 -6.00 -0.06 -17.31
CA MET A 48 -4.66 -0.68 -17.35
C MET A 48 -3.56 0.39 -17.39
N LYS A 49 -3.74 1.44 -18.22
CA LYS A 49 -2.81 2.57 -18.29
C LYS A 49 -2.67 3.26 -16.93
N ALA A 50 -3.79 3.58 -16.27
CA ALA A 50 -3.78 4.23 -14.96
C ALA A 50 -3.02 3.40 -13.89
N LEU A 51 -3.30 2.10 -13.81
CA LEU A 51 -2.63 1.20 -12.84
C LEU A 51 -1.13 1.06 -13.13
N LYS A 52 -0.73 1.02 -14.41
CA LYS A 52 0.70 1.01 -14.76
C LYS A 52 1.38 2.35 -14.43
N LEU A 53 0.70 3.48 -14.60
CA LEU A 53 1.23 4.79 -14.21
C LEU A 53 1.44 4.89 -12.69
N ILE A 54 0.52 4.38 -11.86
CA ILE A 54 0.72 4.27 -10.41
C ILE A 54 1.99 3.48 -10.08
N TYR A 55 2.12 2.27 -10.66
CA TYR A 55 3.32 1.45 -10.49
C TYR A 55 4.61 2.17 -10.88
N PHE A 56 4.63 2.84 -12.04
CA PHE A 56 5.82 3.57 -12.48
C PHE A 56 6.14 4.78 -11.61
N ALA A 57 5.12 5.49 -11.12
CA ALA A 57 5.29 6.64 -10.24
C ALA A 57 5.93 6.20 -8.91
N ASP A 58 5.41 5.15 -8.28
CA ASP A 58 5.97 4.56 -7.06
C ASP A 58 7.38 4.02 -7.29
N ARG A 59 7.58 3.27 -8.38
CA ARG A 59 8.87 2.68 -8.76
C ARG A 59 9.95 3.76 -8.99
N TYR A 60 9.58 4.89 -9.55
CA TYR A 60 10.44 6.06 -9.72
C TYR A 60 10.72 6.74 -8.37
N HIS A 61 9.67 6.98 -7.58
CA HIS A 61 9.77 7.72 -6.34
C HIS A 61 10.62 6.98 -5.29
N ILE A 62 10.54 5.65 -5.22
CA ILE A 62 11.40 4.86 -4.34
C ILE A 62 12.87 4.90 -4.78
N ARG A 63 13.15 4.87 -6.08
CA ARG A 63 14.52 4.96 -6.61
C ARG A 63 15.16 6.32 -6.37
N LYS A 64 14.36 7.38 -6.45
CA LYS A 64 14.86 8.75 -6.34
C LYS A 64 14.89 9.27 -4.91
N TYR A 65 13.90 8.92 -4.09
CA TYR A 65 13.67 9.52 -2.77
C TYR A 65 13.57 8.50 -1.64
N GLY A 66 13.72 7.20 -1.91
CA GLY A 66 13.71 6.15 -0.89
C GLY A 66 12.34 5.86 -0.26
N ARG A 67 11.24 6.34 -0.85
CA ARG A 67 9.86 6.08 -0.38
C ARG A 67 8.89 5.94 -1.55
N LEU A 68 7.80 5.21 -1.35
CA LEU A 68 6.68 5.14 -2.31
C LEU A 68 5.81 6.40 -2.20
N ILE A 69 4.97 6.64 -3.19
CA ILE A 69 3.94 7.68 -3.20
C ILE A 69 2.69 7.16 -2.51
N THR A 70 2.16 6.02 -2.96
CA THR A 70 0.88 5.46 -2.48
C THR A 70 1.05 4.37 -1.43
N ASN A 71 2.25 3.78 -1.31
CA ASN A 71 2.49 2.58 -0.50
C ASN A 71 1.56 1.42 -0.86
N ASP A 72 1.22 1.27 -2.15
CA ASP A 72 0.34 0.18 -2.60
C ASP A 72 1.01 -1.20 -2.47
N ASN A 73 0.17 -2.22 -2.35
CA ASN A 73 0.58 -3.61 -2.40
C ASN A 73 0.60 -4.09 -3.86
N TYR A 74 1.80 -4.39 -4.34
CA TYR A 74 2.00 -4.84 -5.72
C TYR A 74 1.95 -6.36 -5.81
N LEU A 75 0.99 -6.87 -6.60
CA LEU A 75 0.87 -8.28 -6.93
C LEU A 75 1.41 -8.56 -8.33
N ALA A 76 2.18 -9.63 -8.48
CA ALA A 76 2.62 -10.10 -9.79
C ALA A 76 1.47 -10.86 -10.48
N MET A 77 0.92 -10.28 -11.55
CA MET A 77 -0.14 -10.89 -12.37
C MET A 77 0.39 -11.20 -13.77
N GLU A 78 -0.43 -11.84 -14.61
CA GLU A 78 -0.06 -12.30 -15.96
C GLU A 78 0.61 -11.20 -16.81
N HIS A 79 0.10 -9.97 -16.74
CA HIS A 79 0.64 -8.82 -17.49
C HIS A 79 1.52 -7.90 -16.64
N GLY A 80 2.20 -8.48 -15.65
CA GLY A 80 3.15 -7.79 -14.77
C GLY A 80 2.52 -7.26 -13.48
N PRO A 81 3.21 -6.35 -12.77
CA PRO A 81 2.79 -5.90 -11.45
C PRO A 81 1.50 -5.08 -11.52
N VAL A 82 0.65 -5.26 -10.52
CA VAL A 82 -0.63 -4.57 -10.35
C VAL A 82 -0.71 -3.99 -8.94
N PRO A 83 -0.94 -2.67 -8.80
CA PRO A 83 -1.25 -2.06 -7.50
C PRO A 83 -2.66 -2.51 -7.07
N SER A 84 -2.72 -3.42 -6.10
CA SER A 84 -3.96 -4.12 -5.75
C SER A 84 -5.04 -3.17 -5.25
N THR A 85 -4.70 -2.29 -4.30
CA THR A 85 -5.72 -1.42 -3.68
C THR A 85 -6.13 -0.29 -4.63
N SER A 86 -5.20 0.26 -5.42
CA SER A 86 -5.55 1.20 -6.49
C SER A 86 -6.45 0.56 -7.57
N LYS A 87 -6.28 -0.73 -7.86
CA LYS A 87 -7.19 -1.46 -8.75
C LYS A 87 -8.59 -1.55 -8.14
N ASP A 88 -8.69 -1.89 -6.87
CA ASP A 88 -9.98 -1.97 -6.17
C ASP A 88 -10.69 -0.61 -6.13
N ILE A 89 -9.96 0.49 -5.89
CA ILE A 89 -10.46 1.88 -5.99
C ILE A 89 -10.96 2.17 -7.42
N ALA A 90 -10.16 1.88 -8.44
CA ALA A 90 -10.54 2.15 -9.84
C ALA A 90 -11.74 1.33 -10.33
N GLU A 91 -12.04 0.20 -9.67
CA GLU A 91 -13.17 -0.67 -9.98
C GLU A 91 -14.37 -0.42 -9.06
N ALA A 92 -14.28 0.52 -8.11
CA ALA A 92 -15.29 0.77 -7.07
C ALA A 92 -15.70 -0.54 -6.36
N ASN A 93 -14.72 -1.35 -5.99
CA ASN A 93 -14.94 -2.69 -5.47
C ASN A 93 -15.55 -2.68 -4.05
N ASP A 94 -16.46 -3.62 -3.77
CA ASP A 94 -17.11 -3.80 -2.48
C ASP A 94 -16.15 -4.17 -1.32
N TYR A 95 -14.94 -4.63 -1.61
CA TYR A 95 -13.92 -4.94 -0.59
C TYR A 95 -13.27 -3.71 0.07
N LEU A 96 -13.49 -2.50 -0.48
CA LEU A 96 -12.94 -1.28 0.10
C LEU A 96 -13.60 -0.94 1.44
N ASP A 97 -12.79 -0.45 2.38
CA ASP A 97 -13.29 0.13 3.62
C ASP A 97 -14.23 1.32 3.33
N ASP A 98 -15.22 1.53 4.19
CA ASP A 98 -16.24 2.58 3.99
C ASP A 98 -15.65 3.98 3.86
N GLU A 99 -14.57 4.28 4.61
CA GLU A 99 -13.85 5.55 4.50
C GLU A 99 -13.22 5.73 3.11
N VAL A 100 -12.62 4.66 2.57
CA VAL A 100 -11.98 4.69 1.25
C VAL A 100 -13.04 4.87 0.17
N LYS A 101 -14.14 4.12 0.25
CA LYS A 101 -15.28 4.24 -0.67
C LYS A 101 -15.83 5.65 -0.68
N ALA A 102 -16.09 6.23 0.50
CA ALA A 102 -16.66 7.56 0.65
C ALA A 102 -15.74 8.67 0.10
N TYR A 103 -14.42 8.44 0.05
CA TYR A 103 -13.47 9.39 -0.51
C TYR A 103 -13.26 9.22 -2.03
N SER A 104 -13.40 7.99 -2.55
CA SER A 104 -13.07 7.66 -3.94
C SER A 104 -14.23 7.82 -4.93
N LEU A 105 -15.47 7.87 -4.45
CA LEU A 105 -16.70 8.01 -5.25
C LEU A 105 -17.18 9.46 -5.27
#